data_AF-A0A3D1BH22-F1
#
_entry.id   AF-A0A3D1BH22-F1
#
_cell.length_a   1.000
_cell.length_b   1.000
_cell.length_c   1.000
_cell.angle_alpha   90.00
_cell.angle_beta   90.00
_cell.angle_gamma   90.00
#
_symmetry.space_group_name_H-M   'P 1'
#
loop_
_entity.id
_entity.type
_entity.pdbx_description
1 polymer ?
#
loop_
_entity_poly.entity_id
_entity_poly.type
_entity_poly.pdbx_seq_one_letter_code
_entity_poly.pdbx_strand_id
1 'polypeptide(L)'
;LLQPLDVHVTRLNQLQPDVLVGQPSLLIRLAKAQGETSLSIGPSKVISVAEVLSPEDERVISEAFGVRVDQVYQCTEGLLGQTCPHGTMHLNEDWLLVEQEWLDEKRFIPVVTDLRRSSQPVVRYRMNDILHAGTCTCGSRTMAISRIEGRMDDVMVLQGDVTVFPDFVRRAIAGAHPDIREYQVVQLSGTEISLFIPDPAHWDMASQALQALFNRLGAREIVVISAQSLYHHDGSKLRRILALRS
;
A
#
# COMPACT_ATOMS: atom_id res chain seq x y z
N LEU A 1 7.82 -14.76 5.44
CA LEU A 1 7.79 -15.11 6.88
C LEU A 1 9.00 -15.99 7.17
N LEU A 2 9.61 -15.88 8.34
CA LEU A 2 10.75 -16.75 8.72
C LEU A 2 10.28 -18.17 9.09
N GLN A 3 9.00 -18.33 9.44
CA GLN A 3 8.36 -19.62 9.69
C GLN A 3 7.09 -19.75 8.84
N PRO A 4 6.61 -20.98 8.59
CA PRO A 4 5.32 -21.24 7.96
C PRO A 4 4.14 -20.58 8.70
N LEU A 5 3.06 -20.27 7.96
CA LEU A 5 1.90 -19.54 8.50
C LEU A 5 1.17 -20.32 9.60
N ASP A 6 1.05 -21.64 9.46
CA ASP A 6 0.43 -22.57 10.42
C ASP A 6 1.09 -22.53 11.80
N VAL A 7 2.43 -22.38 11.84
CA VAL A 7 3.18 -22.18 13.09
C VAL A 7 2.76 -20.88 13.76
N HIS A 8 2.60 -19.80 12.99
CA HIS A 8 2.13 -18.51 13.51
C HIS A 8 0.67 -18.56 13.97
N VAL A 9 -0.22 -19.23 13.21
CA VAL A 9 -1.64 -19.40 13.59
C VAL A 9 -1.77 -20.14 14.91
N THR A 10 -1.02 -21.24 15.08
CA THR A 10 -1.01 -22.01 16.34
C THR A 10 -0.59 -21.12 17.52
N ARG A 11 0.48 -20.33 17.35
CA ARG A 11 0.97 -19.43 18.39
C ARG A 11 -0.02 -18.31 18.71
N LEU A 12 -0.67 -17.73 17.70
CA LEU A 12 -1.65 -16.66 17.89
C LEU A 12 -2.90 -17.16 18.63
N ASN A 13 -3.39 -18.36 18.30
CA ASN A 13 -4.51 -18.99 19.02
C ASN A 13 -4.20 -19.20 20.50
N GLN A 14 -2.95 -19.55 20.85
CA GLN A 14 -2.52 -19.69 22.25
C GLN A 14 -2.32 -18.34 22.95
N LEU A 15 -1.77 -17.36 22.23
CA LEU A 15 -1.41 -16.05 22.80
C LEU A 15 -2.62 -15.15 23.05
N GLN A 16 -3.65 -15.21 22.20
CA GLN A 16 -4.81 -14.32 22.23
C GLN A 16 -4.41 -12.83 22.37
N PRO A 17 -3.66 -12.26 21.40
CA PRO A 17 -3.11 -10.92 21.54
C PRO A 17 -4.18 -9.82 21.46
N ASP A 18 -4.08 -8.81 22.32
CA ASP A 18 -4.92 -7.61 22.24
C ASP A 18 -4.57 -6.71 21.05
N VAL A 19 -3.30 -6.71 20.62
CA VAL A 19 -2.80 -5.87 19.53
C VAL A 19 -2.13 -6.73 18.48
N LEU A 20 -2.62 -6.65 17.24
CA LEU A 20 -2.04 -7.31 16.08
C LEU A 20 -1.37 -6.27 15.19
N VAL A 21 -0.07 -6.42 14.94
CA VAL A 21 0.71 -5.54 14.07
C VAL A 21 1.30 -6.35 12.93
N GLY A 22 1.16 -5.89 11.69
CA GLY A 22 1.71 -6.60 10.54
C GLY A 22 1.58 -5.84 9.23
N GLN A 23 2.22 -6.38 8.18
CA GLN A 23 2.00 -5.86 6.83
C GLN A 23 0.60 -6.26 6.33
N PRO A 24 -0.07 -5.41 5.53
CA PRO A 24 -1.30 -5.74 4.82
C PRO A 24 -1.34 -7.17 4.24
N SER A 25 -0.31 -7.58 3.49
CA SER A 25 -0.25 -8.92 2.89
C SER A 25 -0.32 -10.05 3.93
N LEU A 26 0.35 -9.91 5.07
CA LEU A 26 0.30 -10.87 6.17
C LEU A 26 -1.03 -10.82 6.91
N LEU A 27 -1.53 -9.62 7.20
CA LEU A 27 -2.83 -9.42 7.86
C LEU A 27 -3.97 -10.02 7.05
N ILE A 28 -3.92 -9.93 5.71
CA ILE A 28 -4.87 -10.59 4.81
C ILE A 28 -4.78 -12.11 4.93
N ARG A 29 -3.58 -12.68 5.00
CA ARG A 29 -3.42 -14.13 5.20
C ARG A 29 -3.99 -14.59 6.54
N LEU A 30 -3.80 -13.80 7.59
CA LEU A 30 -4.40 -14.08 8.91
C LEU A 30 -5.93 -13.89 8.90
N ALA A 31 -6.44 -12.89 8.19
CA ALA A 31 -7.87 -12.65 8.02
C ALA A 31 -8.54 -13.83 7.27
N LYS A 32 -7.90 -14.37 6.23
CA LYS A 32 -8.35 -15.60 5.56
C LYS A 32 -8.39 -16.78 6.54
N ALA A 33 -7.32 -16.99 7.31
CA ALA A 33 -7.26 -18.05 8.31
C ALA A 33 -8.34 -17.91 9.41
N GLN A 34 -8.67 -16.66 9.80
CA GLN A 34 -9.75 -16.35 10.74
C GLN A 34 -11.12 -16.73 10.15
N GLY A 35 -11.37 -16.38 8.88
CA GLY A 35 -12.60 -16.75 8.18
C GLY A 35 -12.74 -18.27 7.95
N GLU A 36 -11.63 -18.97 7.74
CA GLU A 36 -11.55 -20.43 7.64
C GLU A 36 -11.57 -21.13 9.01
N THR A 37 -11.70 -20.39 10.10
CA THR A 37 -11.76 -20.90 11.50
C THR A 37 -10.49 -21.59 12.00
N SER A 38 -9.40 -21.56 11.24
CA SER A 38 -8.09 -22.07 11.68
C SER A 38 -7.40 -21.12 12.65
N LEU A 39 -7.68 -19.82 12.53
CA LEU A 39 -7.33 -18.78 13.49
C LEU A 39 -8.60 -18.33 14.23
N SER A 40 -8.49 -18.12 15.53
CA SER A 40 -9.57 -17.63 16.40
C SER A 40 -8.97 -16.69 17.44
N ILE A 41 -8.74 -15.45 17.03
CA ILE A 41 -8.29 -14.35 17.90
C ILE A 41 -9.27 -13.18 17.85
N GLY A 42 -9.28 -12.35 18.89
CA GLY A 42 -10.12 -11.15 18.98
C GLY A 42 -9.32 -9.92 19.43
N PRO A 43 -8.38 -9.42 18.62
CA PRO A 43 -7.59 -8.24 18.99
C PRO A 43 -8.48 -7.01 19.11
N SER A 44 -8.23 -6.18 20.13
CA SER A 44 -8.86 -4.86 20.27
C SER A 44 -8.27 -3.82 19.32
N LYS A 45 -7.10 -4.12 18.72
CA LYS A 45 -6.39 -3.23 17.81
C LYS A 45 -5.68 -4.00 16.70
N VAL A 46 -5.85 -3.56 15.46
CA VAL A 46 -5.03 -3.99 14.33
C VAL A 46 -4.27 -2.78 13.77
N ILE A 47 -2.96 -2.93 13.58
CA ILE A 47 -2.08 -1.89 13.04
C ILE A 47 -1.36 -2.43 11.81
N SER A 48 -1.58 -1.74 10.69
CA SER A 48 -0.92 -1.96 9.42
C SER A 48 0.36 -1.15 9.31
N VAL A 49 1.45 -1.80 8.87
CA VAL A 49 2.77 -1.19 8.71
C VAL A 49 3.46 -1.63 7.41
N ALA A 50 4.49 -0.89 7.01
CA ALA A 50 5.47 -1.20 5.96
C ALA A 50 4.96 -1.34 4.51
N GLU A 51 3.71 -1.75 4.26
CA GLU A 51 3.07 -1.72 2.93
C GLU A 51 1.95 -0.68 2.86
N VAL A 52 1.58 -0.32 1.64
CA VAL A 52 0.37 0.48 1.41
C VAL A 52 -0.83 -0.38 1.76
N LEU A 53 -1.64 0.07 2.71
CA LEU A 53 -2.93 -0.52 2.97
C LEU A 53 -3.94 0.04 1.96
N SER A 54 -4.38 -0.81 1.04
CA SER A 54 -5.45 -0.46 0.11
C SER A 54 -6.81 -0.44 0.82
N PRO A 55 -7.80 0.35 0.37
CA PRO A 55 -9.16 0.31 0.92
C PRO A 55 -9.78 -1.09 0.88
N GLU A 56 -9.48 -1.87 -0.15
CA GLU A 56 -9.95 -3.24 -0.30
C GLU A 56 -9.34 -4.17 0.74
N ASP A 57 -8.03 -4.06 0.97
CA ASP A 57 -7.34 -4.85 2.00
C ASP A 57 -7.80 -4.44 3.41
N GLU A 58 -7.95 -3.13 3.67
CA GLU A 58 -8.48 -2.61 4.93
C GLU A 58 -9.85 -3.20 5.26
N ARG A 59 -10.74 -3.25 4.27
CA ARG A 59 -12.08 -3.82 4.44
C ARG A 59 -12.01 -5.30 4.82
N VAL A 60 -11.23 -6.10 4.10
CA VAL A 60 -11.09 -7.54 4.37
C VAL A 60 -10.53 -7.79 5.78
N ILE A 61 -9.50 -7.04 6.18
CA ILE A 61 -8.90 -7.19 7.51
C ILE A 61 -9.88 -6.74 8.60
N SER A 62 -10.53 -5.59 8.42
CA SER A 62 -11.46 -5.04 9.40
C SER A 62 -12.67 -5.94 9.61
N GLU A 63 -13.22 -6.52 8.55
CA GLU A 63 -14.33 -7.47 8.61
C GLU A 63 -13.94 -8.75 9.37
N ALA A 64 -12.74 -9.27 9.14
CA ALA A 64 -12.28 -10.51 9.78
C ALA A 64 -12.03 -10.36 11.28
N PHE A 65 -11.48 -9.23 11.72
CA PHE A 65 -11.12 -9.01 13.14
C PHE A 65 -12.13 -8.14 13.90
N GLY A 66 -13.13 -7.55 13.23
CA GLY A 66 -14.17 -6.74 13.86
C GLY A 66 -13.69 -5.38 14.37
N VAL A 67 -12.52 -4.91 13.95
CA VAL A 67 -11.93 -3.62 14.37
C VAL A 67 -11.35 -2.88 13.17
N ARG A 68 -11.35 -1.54 13.22
CA ARG A 68 -10.68 -0.71 12.21
C ARG A 68 -9.18 -1.00 12.18
N VAL A 69 -8.59 -1.03 10.99
CA VAL A 69 -7.15 -1.11 10.81
C VAL A 69 -6.54 0.28 10.89
N ASP A 70 -5.76 0.53 11.94
CA ASP A 70 -4.96 1.75 12.02
C ASP A 70 -3.66 1.57 11.23
N GLN A 71 -3.03 2.67 10.85
CA GLN A 71 -1.78 2.66 10.12
C GLN A 71 -0.69 3.38 10.92
N VAL A 72 0.53 2.88 10.77
CA VAL A 72 1.74 3.58 11.20
C VAL A 72 2.63 3.79 9.99
N TYR A 73 2.90 5.06 9.68
CA TYR A 73 3.87 5.44 8.67
C TYR A 73 5.25 5.54 9.33
N GLN A 74 6.06 4.50 9.12
CA GLN A 74 7.39 4.40 9.67
C GLN A 74 8.37 3.91 8.61
N CYS A 75 9.56 4.48 8.64
CA CYS A 75 10.68 4.14 7.78
C CYS A 75 11.99 4.18 8.59
N THR A 76 13.12 3.91 7.93
CA THR A 76 14.44 3.97 8.56
C THR A 76 14.75 5.36 9.11
N GLU A 77 14.20 6.39 8.46
CA GLU A 77 14.35 7.79 8.81
C GLU A 77 13.56 8.17 10.07
N GLY A 78 12.48 7.46 10.41
CA GLY A 78 11.74 7.68 11.66
C GLY A 78 10.28 7.23 11.65
N LEU A 79 9.59 7.52 12.75
CA LEU A 79 8.14 7.35 12.89
C LEU A 79 7.44 8.64 12.40
N LEU A 80 7.04 8.64 11.14
CA LEU A 80 6.59 9.83 10.42
C LEU A 80 5.14 10.20 10.68
N GLY A 81 4.28 9.21 10.92
CA GLY A 81 2.87 9.48 11.21
C GLY A 81 2.11 8.25 11.70
N GLN A 82 0.92 8.49 12.24
CA GLN A 82 0.05 7.46 12.81
C GLN A 82 -1.43 7.84 12.72
N THR A 83 -2.30 6.83 12.67
CA THR A 83 -3.75 7.01 12.67
C THR A 83 -4.26 7.51 14.02
N CYS A 84 -5.07 8.57 14.01
CA CYS A 84 -5.74 9.11 15.19
C CYS A 84 -7.03 8.32 15.53
N PRO A 85 -7.69 8.59 16.68
CA PRO A 85 -8.92 7.89 17.06
C PRO A 85 -10.06 8.00 16.03
N HIS A 86 -10.09 9.06 15.22
CA HIS A 86 -11.07 9.29 14.16
C HIS A 86 -10.75 8.56 12.84
N GLY A 87 -9.65 7.81 12.77
CA GLY A 87 -9.28 7.01 11.58
C GLY A 87 -8.42 7.74 10.54
N THR A 88 -8.12 9.03 10.73
CA THR A 88 -7.22 9.78 9.84
C THR A 88 -5.77 9.67 10.30
N MET A 89 -4.83 9.49 9.38
CA MET A 89 -3.40 9.55 9.69
C MET A 89 -2.95 10.99 9.88
N HIS A 90 -2.16 11.24 10.91
CA HIS A 90 -1.49 12.52 11.15
C HIS A 90 0.02 12.35 11.12
N LEU A 91 0.71 13.33 10.56
CA LEU A 91 2.17 13.40 10.63
C LEU A 91 2.60 13.84 12.05
N ASN A 92 3.72 13.29 12.53
CA ASN A 92 4.24 13.58 13.87
C ASN A 92 5.08 14.86 13.88
N GLU A 93 4.45 15.98 13.52
CA GLU A 93 5.11 17.28 13.34
C GLU A 93 5.56 17.94 14.66
N ASP A 94 5.27 17.32 15.81
CA ASP A 94 5.79 17.74 17.12
C ASP A 94 7.33 17.63 17.20
N TRP A 95 7.94 16.78 16.37
CA TRP A 95 9.41 16.59 16.30
C TRP A 95 9.95 16.36 14.90
N LEU A 96 9.08 16.35 13.90
CA LEU A 96 9.44 16.26 12.50
C LEU A 96 9.07 17.56 11.81
N LEU A 97 10.04 18.19 11.15
CA LEU A 97 9.70 19.20 10.15
C LEU A 97 9.42 18.47 8.84
N VAL A 98 8.21 18.64 8.30
CA VAL A 98 7.79 18.05 7.03
C VAL A 98 7.48 19.16 6.04
N GLU A 99 8.32 19.28 5.02
CA GLU A 99 8.06 20.14 3.87
C GLU A 99 7.34 19.34 2.77
N GLN A 100 6.42 19.98 2.04
CA GLN A 100 5.70 19.34 0.94
C GLN A 100 6.32 19.71 -0.41
N GLU A 101 6.77 18.72 -1.16
CA GLU A 101 7.05 18.85 -2.59
C GLU A 101 5.82 18.42 -3.38
N TRP A 102 4.96 19.37 -3.73
CA TRP A 102 3.67 19.10 -4.40
C TRP A 102 3.87 18.56 -5.82
N LEU A 103 3.20 17.45 -6.10
CA LEU A 103 3.08 16.85 -7.43
C LEU A 103 1.83 17.34 -8.16
N ASP A 104 0.77 17.65 -7.41
CA ASP A 104 -0.46 18.28 -7.87
C ASP A 104 -1.18 18.95 -6.69
N GLU A 105 -2.47 19.30 -6.86
CA GLU A 105 -3.29 19.97 -5.83
C GLU A 105 -3.46 19.18 -4.52
N LYS A 106 -3.22 17.86 -4.52
CA LYS A 106 -3.49 16.98 -3.37
C LYS A 106 -2.34 16.04 -3.04
N ARG A 107 -1.45 15.75 -4.00
CA ARG A 107 -0.31 14.84 -3.87
C ARG A 107 0.97 15.59 -3.59
N PHE A 108 1.77 15.08 -2.67
CA PHE A 108 3.12 15.59 -2.44
C PHE A 108 4.08 14.49 -2.01
N ILE A 109 5.36 14.76 -2.20
CA ILE A 109 6.46 13.98 -1.63
C ILE A 109 6.92 14.70 -0.36
N PRO A 110 6.95 14.04 0.81
CA PRO A 110 7.41 14.67 2.03
C PRO A 110 8.94 14.78 2.02
N VAL A 111 9.43 15.97 2.35
CA VAL A 111 10.84 16.22 2.65
C VAL A 111 10.97 16.39 4.15
N VAL A 112 11.66 15.46 4.81
CA VAL A 112 11.63 15.32 6.27
C VAL A 112 12.93 15.77 6.92
N THR A 113 12.82 16.44 8.05
CA THR A 113 13.92 16.71 8.98
C THR A 113 13.52 16.24 10.37
N ASP A 114 14.30 15.32 10.96
CA ASP A 114 14.10 14.88 12.33
C ASP A 114 14.84 15.81 13.30
N LEU A 115 14.09 16.48 14.16
CA LEU A 115 14.60 17.50 15.09
C LEU A 115 15.11 16.92 16.41
N ARG A 116 14.89 15.63 16.69
CA ARG A 116 15.28 14.97 17.94
C ARG A 116 16.44 14.00 17.79
N ARG A 117 16.71 13.56 16.56
CA ARG A 117 17.71 12.52 16.30
C ARG A 117 19.14 13.06 16.40
N SER A 118 19.96 12.41 17.23
CA SER A 118 21.37 12.77 17.44
C SER A 118 22.37 11.87 16.69
N SER A 119 21.95 10.67 16.25
CA SER A 119 22.76 9.74 15.46
C SER A 119 22.12 9.51 14.08
N GLN A 120 22.93 9.50 13.02
CA GLN A 120 22.44 9.47 11.62
C GLN A 120 21.37 10.55 11.37
N PRO A 121 21.72 11.84 11.51
CA PRO A 121 20.75 12.93 11.38
C PRO A 121 20.07 12.91 10.02
N VAL A 122 18.75 13.07 10.03
CA VAL A 122 17.91 13.16 8.83
C VAL A 122 17.56 14.62 8.64
N VAL A 123 18.15 15.28 7.64
CA VAL A 123 17.97 16.71 7.38
C VAL A 123 17.58 16.92 5.92
N ARG A 124 16.41 17.55 5.70
CA ARG A 124 15.80 17.75 4.38
C ARG A 124 15.85 16.51 3.49
N TYR A 125 15.63 15.34 4.08
CA TYR A 125 15.67 14.10 3.35
C TYR A 125 14.38 13.94 2.56
N ARG A 126 14.49 13.97 1.24
CA ARG A 126 13.36 13.77 0.33
C ARG A 126 12.97 12.30 0.34
N MET A 127 11.80 12.02 0.91
CA MET A 127 11.24 10.66 0.91
C MET A 127 10.93 10.22 -0.52
N ASN A 128 10.62 8.93 -0.65
CA ASN A 128 10.20 8.36 -1.93
C ASN A 128 8.73 7.92 -1.94
N ASP A 129 7.96 8.31 -0.94
CA ASP A 129 6.55 7.97 -0.81
C ASP A 129 5.67 9.15 -1.27
N ILE A 130 4.53 8.86 -1.89
CA ILE A 130 3.54 9.85 -2.34
C ILE A 130 2.42 9.90 -1.31
N LEU A 131 2.24 11.06 -0.68
CA LEU A 131 1.19 11.31 0.30
C LEU A 131 0.07 12.15 -0.30
N HIS A 132 -1.15 11.91 0.18
CA HIS A 132 -2.30 12.75 -0.13
C HIS A 132 -2.67 13.58 1.08
N ALA A 133 -2.68 14.90 0.90
CA ALA A 133 -3.20 15.80 1.89
C ALA A 133 -4.69 15.48 2.17
N GLY A 134 -5.07 15.61 3.43
CA GLY A 134 -6.42 15.35 3.92
C GLY A 134 -6.86 16.40 4.92
N THR A 135 -8.01 16.13 5.53
CA THR A 135 -8.52 16.91 6.66
C THR A 135 -8.98 15.94 7.74
N CYS A 136 -8.98 16.38 9.00
CA CYS A 136 -9.48 15.59 10.10
C CYS A 136 -10.27 16.46 11.07
N THR A 137 -11.28 15.86 11.71
CA THR A 137 -12.13 16.51 12.71
C THR A 137 -11.69 16.20 14.15
N CYS A 138 -10.57 15.51 14.35
CA CYS A 138 -10.08 15.11 15.68
C CYS A 138 -9.52 16.27 16.52
N GLY A 139 -9.33 17.46 15.92
CA GLY A 139 -8.80 18.64 16.58
C GLY A 139 -7.26 18.76 16.54
N SER A 140 -6.54 17.77 16.01
CA SER A 140 -5.09 17.88 15.81
C SER A 140 -4.76 19.03 14.85
N ARG A 141 -3.65 19.73 15.14
CA ARG A 141 -3.09 20.79 14.29
C ARG A 141 -2.05 20.27 13.31
N THR A 142 -1.63 19.02 13.46
CA THR A 142 -0.66 18.40 12.55
C THR A 142 -1.34 17.96 11.26
N MET A 143 -0.56 17.91 10.19
CA MET A 143 -1.00 17.57 8.85
C MET A 143 -1.74 16.24 8.81
N ALA A 144 -2.99 16.30 8.37
CA ALA A 144 -3.80 15.13 8.10
C ALA A 144 -3.45 14.56 6.72
N ILE A 145 -3.26 13.24 6.67
CA ILE A 145 -3.00 12.47 5.46
C ILE A 145 -4.21 11.58 5.21
N SER A 146 -4.81 11.74 4.02
CA SER A 146 -5.96 10.92 3.62
C SER A 146 -5.55 9.54 3.13
N ARG A 147 -4.36 9.42 2.52
CA ARG A 147 -3.78 8.14 2.10
C ARG A 147 -2.29 8.24 1.79
N ILE A 148 -1.59 7.11 1.95
CA ILE A 148 -0.26 6.87 1.37
C ILE A 148 -0.49 6.14 0.05
N GLU A 149 -0.19 6.79 -1.08
CA GLU A 149 -0.47 6.22 -2.41
C GLU A 149 0.54 5.12 -2.78
N GLY A 150 1.79 5.22 -2.35
CA GLY A 150 2.85 4.29 -2.73
C GLY A 150 4.15 5.02 -2.96
N ARG A 151 5.06 4.42 -3.74
CA ARG A 151 6.37 5.02 -4.00
C ARG A 151 6.44 5.70 -5.35
N MET A 152 7.29 6.73 -5.45
CA MET A 152 7.60 7.36 -6.73
C MET A 152 8.28 6.38 -7.68
N ASP A 153 9.12 5.47 -7.17
CA ASP A 153 9.72 4.38 -7.98
C ASP A 153 8.69 3.40 -8.56
N ASP A 154 7.43 3.42 -8.11
CA ASP A 154 6.35 2.61 -8.66
C ASP A 154 5.57 3.37 -9.75
N VAL A 155 5.86 4.67 -9.98
CA VAL A 155 5.22 5.50 -11.01
C VAL A 155 5.75 5.09 -12.38
N MET A 156 4.85 4.67 -13.26
CA MET A 156 5.20 4.26 -14.62
C MET A 156 5.23 5.48 -15.53
N VAL A 157 6.23 5.54 -16.40
CA VAL A 157 6.29 6.49 -17.51
C VAL A 157 6.13 5.69 -18.80
N LEU A 158 4.96 5.77 -19.42
CA LEU A 158 4.64 5.07 -20.66
C LEU A 158 5.05 5.90 -21.88
N GLN A 159 5.07 5.28 -23.06
CA GLN A 159 5.40 5.94 -24.31
C GLN A 159 4.56 7.21 -24.51
N GLY A 160 5.23 8.29 -24.94
CA GLY A 160 4.62 9.61 -25.06
C GLY A 160 4.62 10.41 -23.75
N ASP A 161 5.52 10.07 -22.81
CA ASP A 161 5.69 10.73 -21.50
C ASP A 161 4.43 10.72 -20.63
N VAL A 162 3.59 9.70 -20.79
CA VAL A 162 2.36 9.54 -20.02
C VAL A 162 2.68 8.94 -18.66
N THR A 163 2.53 9.77 -17.62
CA THR A 163 2.77 9.37 -16.23
C THR A 163 1.55 8.64 -15.66
N VAL A 164 1.75 7.41 -15.17
CA VAL A 164 0.71 6.60 -14.54
C VAL A 164 1.08 6.33 -13.09
N PHE A 165 0.33 6.93 -12.19
CA PHE A 165 0.55 6.73 -10.76
C PHE A 165 0.00 5.39 -10.26
N PRO A 166 0.64 4.79 -9.24
CA PRO A 166 0.25 3.49 -8.71
C PRO A 166 -1.22 3.39 -8.29
N ASP A 167 -1.79 4.42 -7.64
CA ASP A 167 -3.19 4.42 -7.18
C ASP A 167 -4.17 4.21 -8.35
N PHE A 168 -3.88 4.77 -9.53
CA PHE A 168 -4.73 4.60 -10.70
C PHE A 168 -4.74 3.16 -11.19
N VAL A 169 -3.57 2.51 -11.23
CA VAL A 169 -3.45 1.10 -11.60
C VAL A 169 -4.21 0.22 -10.60
N ARG A 170 -4.05 0.46 -9.29
CA ARG A 170 -4.76 -0.32 -8.27
C ARG A 170 -6.27 -0.21 -8.39
N ARG A 171 -6.79 1.01 -8.53
CA ARG A 171 -8.23 1.28 -8.66
C ARG A 171 -8.80 0.68 -9.95
N ALA A 172 -8.06 0.73 -11.05
CA ALA A 172 -8.50 0.12 -12.30
C ALA A 172 -8.68 -1.40 -12.15
N ILE A 173 -7.70 -2.08 -11.55
CA ILE A 173 -7.77 -3.54 -11.35
C ILE A 173 -8.82 -3.91 -10.29
N ALA A 174 -8.82 -3.24 -9.14
CA ALA A 174 -9.80 -3.52 -8.08
C ALA A 174 -11.24 -3.24 -8.52
N GLY A 175 -11.43 -2.24 -9.40
CA GLY A 175 -12.73 -1.92 -9.99
C GLY A 175 -13.16 -2.86 -11.12
N ALA A 176 -12.27 -3.72 -11.64
CA ALA A 176 -12.58 -4.62 -12.75
C ALA A 176 -13.47 -5.79 -12.32
N HIS A 177 -13.23 -6.37 -11.14
CA HIS A 177 -14.03 -7.45 -10.58
C HIS A 177 -13.81 -7.56 -9.05
N PRO A 178 -14.86 -7.75 -8.23
CA PRO A 178 -14.75 -7.79 -6.75
C PRO A 178 -13.88 -8.92 -6.20
N ASP A 179 -13.69 -10.00 -6.98
CA ASP A 179 -12.86 -11.14 -6.56
C ASP A 179 -11.38 -11.01 -6.94
N ILE A 180 -10.99 -9.95 -7.66
CA ILE A 180 -9.56 -9.67 -7.92
C ILE A 180 -8.93 -9.07 -6.66
N ARG A 181 -8.40 -9.94 -5.81
CA ARG A 181 -7.73 -9.54 -4.55
C ARG A 181 -6.21 -9.52 -4.67
N GLU A 182 -5.67 -10.35 -5.54
CA GLU A 182 -4.24 -10.54 -5.75
C GLU A 182 -3.90 -10.30 -7.22
N TYR A 183 -2.89 -9.47 -7.46
CA TYR A 183 -2.42 -9.12 -8.80
C TYR A 183 -1.01 -8.51 -8.71
N GLN A 184 -0.32 -8.47 -9.84
CA GLN A 184 0.89 -7.66 -10.00
C GLN A 184 0.97 -7.07 -11.39
N VAL A 185 1.37 -5.80 -11.46
CA VAL A 185 1.63 -5.06 -12.70
C VAL A 185 3.10 -4.68 -12.75
N VAL A 186 3.78 -5.08 -13.82
CA VAL A 186 5.20 -4.77 -14.04
C VAL A 186 5.35 -4.08 -15.38
N GLN A 187 5.94 -2.90 -15.39
CA GLN A 187 6.33 -2.24 -16.63
C GLN A 187 7.60 -2.89 -17.18
N LEU A 188 7.51 -3.46 -18.38
CA LEU A 188 8.63 -4.09 -19.08
C LEU A 188 9.33 -3.12 -20.03
N SER A 189 8.57 -2.22 -20.64
CA SER A 189 9.07 -1.17 -21.54
C SER A 189 8.17 0.06 -21.48
N GLY A 190 8.43 1.08 -22.32
CA GLY A 190 7.50 2.19 -22.50
C GLY A 190 6.13 1.78 -23.06
N THR A 191 6.05 0.62 -23.70
CA THR A 191 4.83 0.12 -24.37
C THR A 191 4.33 -1.21 -23.85
N GLU A 192 5.11 -1.94 -23.06
CA GLU A 192 4.75 -3.28 -22.60
C GLU A 192 4.55 -3.34 -21.08
N ILE A 193 3.39 -3.84 -20.68
CA ILE A 193 2.99 -4.06 -19.30
C ILE A 193 2.71 -5.54 -19.09
N SER A 194 3.36 -6.14 -18.10
CA SER A 194 3.06 -7.49 -17.63
C SER A 194 2.03 -7.45 -16.52
N LEU A 195 0.96 -8.24 -16.66
CA LEU A 195 -0.12 -8.39 -15.70
C LEU A 195 -0.22 -9.84 -15.22
N PHE A 196 0.04 -10.05 -13.95
CA PHE A 196 -0.25 -11.30 -13.25
C PHE A 196 -1.60 -11.21 -12.53
N ILE A 197 -2.47 -12.19 -12.79
CA ILE A 197 -3.71 -12.45 -12.06
C ILE A 197 -3.71 -13.96 -11.73
N PRO A 198 -3.85 -14.37 -10.45
CA PRO A 198 -3.81 -15.79 -10.09
C PRO A 198 -4.90 -16.64 -10.73
N ASP A 199 -6.11 -16.08 -10.86
CA ASP A 199 -7.25 -16.74 -11.49
C ASP A 199 -7.38 -16.27 -12.95
N PRO A 200 -7.07 -17.13 -13.94
CA PRO A 200 -7.15 -16.77 -15.35
C PRO A 200 -8.55 -16.29 -15.78
N ALA A 201 -9.62 -16.70 -15.09
CA ALA A 201 -10.98 -16.27 -15.41
C ALA A 201 -11.18 -14.75 -15.25
N HIS A 202 -10.37 -14.10 -14.41
CA HIS A 202 -10.44 -12.66 -14.17
C HIS A 202 -9.45 -11.85 -15.02
N TRP A 203 -8.57 -12.50 -15.79
CA TRP A 203 -7.49 -11.83 -16.51
C TRP A 203 -8.00 -10.85 -17.56
N ASP A 204 -8.98 -11.26 -18.37
CA ASP A 204 -9.53 -10.41 -19.45
C ASP A 204 -10.15 -9.12 -18.90
N MET A 205 -10.89 -9.21 -17.79
CA MET A 205 -11.52 -8.06 -17.14
C MET A 205 -10.47 -7.08 -16.60
N ALA A 206 -9.44 -7.60 -15.93
CA ALA A 206 -8.34 -6.79 -15.40
C ALA A 206 -7.52 -6.13 -16.51
N SER A 207 -7.20 -6.88 -17.57
CA SER A 207 -6.46 -6.42 -18.74
C SER A 207 -7.22 -5.29 -19.46
N GLN A 208 -8.53 -5.47 -19.70
CA GLN A 208 -9.39 -4.44 -20.30
C GLN A 208 -9.46 -3.17 -19.43
N ALA A 209 -9.53 -3.31 -18.11
CA ALA A 209 -9.55 -2.17 -17.20
C ALA A 209 -8.23 -1.37 -17.23
N LEU A 210 -7.08 -2.04 -17.30
CA LEU A 210 -5.79 -1.38 -17.50
C LEU A 210 -5.70 -0.70 -18.86
N GLN A 211 -6.15 -1.37 -19.92
CA GLN A 211 -6.17 -0.79 -21.26
C GLN A 211 -7.03 0.48 -21.31
N ALA A 212 -8.21 0.45 -20.67
CA ALA A 212 -9.09 1.60 -20.55
C ALA A 212 -8.47 2.75 -19.73
N LEU A 213 -7.75 2.42 -18.65
CA LEU A 213 -6.97 3.38 -17.88
C LEU A 213 -5.92 4.08 -18.76
N PHE A 214 -5.10 3.31 -19.48
CA PHE A 214 -4.03 3.84 -20.32
C PHE A 214 -4.58 4.73 -21.44
N ASN A 215 -5.64 4.28 -22.12
CA ASN A 215 -6.32 5.06 -23.15
C ASN A 215 -6.87 6.40 -22.60
N ARG A 216 -7.48 6.38 -21.41
CA ARG A 216 -8.00 7.59 -20.75
C ARG A 216 -6.90 8.58 -20.38
N LEU A 217 -5.71 8.09 -20.05
CA LEU A 217 -4.52 8.91 -19.78
C LEU A 217 -3.79 9.35 -21.05
N GLY A 218 -4.23 8.92 -22.23
CA GLY A 218 -3.63 9.28 -23.50
C GLY A 218 -2.44 8.41 -23.91
N ALA A 219 -2.11 7.36 -23.16
CA ALA A 219 -1.10 6.39 -23.55
C ALA A 219 -1.66 5.52 -24.69
N ARG A 220 -0.92 5.42 -25.79
CA ARG A 220 -1.30 4.66 -26.99
C ARG A 220 -0.38 3.47 -27.17
N GLU A 221 -0.88 2.46 -27.88
CA GLU A 221 -0.09 1.28 -28.29
C GLU A 221 0.51 0.49 -27.10
N ILE A 222 -0.11 0.60 -25.93
CA ILE A 222 0.30 -0.17 -24.76
C ILE A 222 -0.20 -1.60 -24.91
N VAL A 223 0.70 -2.56 -24.79
CA VAL A 223 0.41 -4.00 -24.83
C VAL A 223 0.43 -4.53 -23.41
N VAL A 224 -0.68 -5.13 -22.97
CA VAL A 224 -0.77 -5.84 -21.69
C VAL A 224 -0.61 -7.33 -21.94
N ILE A 225 0.44 -7.93 -21.40
CA ILE A 225 0.75 -9.36 -21.52
C ILE A 225 0.49 -10.10 -20.21
N SER A 226 0.15 -11.38 -20.30
CA SER A 226 -0.08 -12.22 -19.12
C SER A 226 1.24 -12.71 -18.52
N ALA A 227 1.39 -12.58 -17.20
CA ALA A 227 2.45 -13.24 -16.43
C ALA A 227 1.91 -14.50 -15.74
N GLN A 228 2.77 -15.53 -15.66
CA GLN A 228 2.44 -16.80 -14.98
C GLN A 228 2.81 -16.82 -13.49
N SER A 229 3.65 -15.89 -13.03
CA SER A 229 4.09 -15.81 -11.64
C SER A 229 4.35 -14.38 -11.20
N LEU A 230 4.35 -14.17 -9.88
CA LEU A 230 4.75 -12.91 -9.27
C LEU A 230 6.27 -12.71 -9.38
N TYR A 231 6.67 -11.49 -9.69
CA TYR A 231 7.99 -10.93 -9.37
C TYR A 231 8.04 -10.60 -7.88
N HIS A 232 8.08 -11.62 -7.04
CA HIS A 232 8.19 -11.51 -5.59
C HIS A 232 9.14 -12.55 -5.04
N HIS A 233 9.98 -12.14 -4.08
CA HIS A 233 10.86 -13.05 -3.35
C HIS A 233 10.28 -13.30 -1.95
N ASP A 234 10.25 -14.56 -1.53
CA ASP A 234 9.74 -14.95 -0.21
C ASP A 234 10.42 -14.16 0.91
N GLY A 235 9.59 -13.55 1.77
CA GLY A 235 10.06 -12.72 2.88
C GLY A 235 10.29 -11.25 2.57
N SER A 236 10.19 -10.83 1.30
CA SER A 236 10.23 -9.41 0.92
C SER A 236 8.84 -8.76 0.96
N LYS A 237 8.81 -7.42 1.04
CA LYS A 237 7.60 -6.60 0.92
C LYS A 237 6.91 -6.89 -0.43
N LEU A 238 5.60 -7.14 -0.43
CA LEU A 238 4.88 -7.32 -1.69
C LEU A 238 4.69 -5.96 -2.38
N ARG A 239 5.28 -5.80 -3.58
CA ARG A 239 5.02 -4.68 -4.49
C ARG A 239 4.06 -5.15 -5.58
N ARG A 240 2.84 -4.59 -5.58
CA ARG A 240 1.83 -4.89 -6.60
C ARG A 240 2.08 -4.17 -7.93
N ILE A 241 2.85 -3.10 -7.92
CA ILE A 241 3.11 -2.26 -9.09
C ILE A 241 4.62 -2.03 -9.11
N LEU A 242 5.25 -2.28 -10.26
CA LEU A 242 6.68 -2.06 -10.47
C LEU A 242 6.86 -1.30 -11.78
N ALA A 243 7.46 -0.10 -11.71
CA ALA A 243 7.86 0.64 -12.89
C ALA A 243 9.21 0.15 -13.42
N LEU A 244 9.46 0.38 -14.72
CA LEU A 244 10.74 0.11 -15.33
C LEU A 244 11.77 1.09 -14.76
N ARG A 245 12.92 0.57 -14.33
CA ARG A 245 14.03 1.40 -13.87
C ARG A 245 14.97 1.68 -15.03
N SER A 246 15.11 2.95 -15.40
CA SER A 246 16.23 3.45 -16.23
C SER A 246 17.53 3.44 -15.44
#